data_AF-A0AAE9M8J4-F1
#
_entry.id   AF-A0AAE9M8J4-F1
#
_cell.length_a   1.000
_cell.length_b   1.000
_cell.length_c   1.000
_cell.angle_alpha   90.00
_cell.angle_beta   90.00
_cell.angle_gamma   90.00
#
_symmetry.space_group_name_H-M   'P 1'
#
loop_
_entity.id
_entity.type
_entity.pdbx_description
1 polymer ?
#
loop_
_entity_poly.entity_id
_entity_poly.type
_entity_poly.pdbx_seq_one_letter_code
_entity_poly.pdbx_strand_id
1 'polypeptide(L)'
;MTKSFETVSAYLFACLPHIDDFNFDKRLRYVHLCDGYLAASNGFTSIIIEDEDLKGCDALIPVEAIKELEHYIIGSGKDLVDTTVNIILHGDCTGVLETKDFISINFITGAYDTINFKKLHGNKPQPYSGIPPIFNPSLLVHFQESQKYLYGCEVLGVQIFPSTQTTMAFVDIDKGIYGAIMPMDPKVVREIKTLGYIYKGGSIKSYTNRLDTNNPLDRFLENGLDPLPHEFSEAMKEYKSMLDANGGNDTEESRVQFVKVMNLAPEWFHAMALGMAKDMGVLDNIYCLDDGTQVFTAEQVAERLGVPVEEVIKGIDQMKVEQEKLGLKGADAFLVDPSEVHKFH
;
A
#
# COMPACT_ATOMS: atom_id res chain seq x y z
N MET A 1 15.87 -28.35 -13.24
CA MET A 1 15.41 -29.43 -12.35
C MET A 1 14.11 -28.94 -11.74
N THR A 2 13.02 -29.70 -11.85
CA THR A 2 11.73 -29.33 -11.24
C THR A 2 11.71 -29.80 -9.80
N LYS A 3 11.30 -28.93 -8.87
CA LYS A 3 11.04 -29.28 -7.47
C LYS A 3 9.57 -29.01 -7.15
N SER A 4 8.98 -29.78 -6.25
CA SER A 4 7.60 -29.60 -5.80
C SER A 4 7.58 -29.58 -4.29
N PHE A 5 6.80 -28.66 -3.74
CA PHE A 5 6.56 -28.51 -2.30
C PHE A 5 5.05 -28.40 -2.08
N GLU A 6 4.57 -28.73 -0.88
CA GLU A 6 3.18 -28.57 -0.50
C GLU A 6 3.09 -27.60 0.68
N THR A 7 2.04 -26.80 0.75
CA THR A 7 1.69 -25.96 1.89
C THR A 7 0.18 -25.75 1.93
N VAL A 8 -0.34 -25.04 2.93
CA VAL A 8 -1.74 -24.63 3.00
C VAL A 8 -1.90 -23.19 2.53
N SER A 9 -2.99 -22.88 1.81
CA SER A 9 -3.22 -21.54 1.25
C SER A 9 -3.28 -20.46 2.32
N ALA A 10 -3.80 -20.77 3.51
CA ALA A 10 -3.83 -19.84 4.63
C ALA A 10 -2.45 -19.30 5.01
N TYR A 11 -1.37 -20.08 4.86
CA TYR A 11 -0.02 -19.62 5.17
C TYR A 11 0.46 -18.58 4.16
N LEU A 12 0.17 -18.79 2.87
CA LEU A 12 0.47 -17.80 1.82
C LEU A 12 -0.33 -16.51 2.04
N PHE A 13 -1.63 -16.63 2.37
CA PHE A 13 -2.49 -15.45 2.55
C PHE A 13 -2.21 -14.68 3.84
N ALA A 14 -1.84 -15.37 4.91
CA ALA A 14 -1.39 -14.75 6.14
C ALA A 14 -0.13 -13.88 5.96
N CYS A 15 0.62 -14.08 4.87
CA CYS A 15 1.74 -13.21 4.52
C CYS A 15 1.31 -11.88 3.86
N LEU A 16 0.14 -11.80 3.21
CA LEU A 16 -0.30 -10.63 2.43
C LEU A 16 -0.29 -9.30 3.22
N PRO A 17 -0.77 -9.22 4.48
CA PRO A 17 -0.74 -7.98 5.26
C PRO A 17 0.70 -7.48 5.55
N HIS A 18 1.67 -8.38 5.44
CA HIS A 18 3.07 -8.12 5.72
C HIS A 18 3.88 -7.89 4.44
N ILE A 19 3.27 -7.72 3.27
CA ILE A 19 3.97 -7.43 2.02
C ILE A 19 3.85 -5.93 1.71
N ASP A 20 4.89 -5.36 1.09
CA ASP A 20 4.85 -3.97 0.62
C ASP A 20 4.02 -3.85 -0.68
N ASP A 21 2.72 -3.65 -0.54
CA ASP A 21 1.82 -3.50 -1.68
C ASP A 21 1.98 -2.14 -2.40
N PHE A 22 2.61 -1.17 -1.74
CA PHE A 22 2.83 0.19 -2.25
C PHE A 22 4.12 0.33 -3.05
N ASN A 23 4.91 -0.76 -3.18
CA ASN A 23 6.08 -0.83 -4.05
C ASN A 23 7.19 0.16 -3.69
N PHE A 24 7.33 0.50 -2.41
CA PHE A 24 8.46 1.29 -1.91
C PHE A 24 9.78 0.52 -2.06
N ASP A 25 9.75 -0.79 -1.84
CA ASP A 25 10.86 -1.70 -2.11
C ASP A 25 10.37 -2.94 -2.86
N LYS A 26 10.80 -3.08 -4.12
CA LYS A 26 10.47 -4.24 -4.95
C LYS A 26 10.80 -5.57 -4.28
N ARG A 27 11.82 -5.64 -3.42
CA ARG A 27 12.22 -6.87 -2.71
C ARG A 27 11.20 -7.30 -1.66
N LEU A 28 10.38 -6.38 -1.18
CA LEU A 28 9.34 -6.61 -0.16
C LEU A 28 7.99 -7.00 -0.77
N ARG A 29 7.91 -7.19 -2.10
CA ARG A 29 6.70 -7.58 -2.84
C ARG A 29 6.54 -9.10 -3.01
N TYR A 30 7.27 -9.87 -2.20
CA TYR A 30 7.37 -11.31 -2.33
C TYR A 30 7.10 -12.00 -1.01
N VAL A 31 6.51 -13.19 -1.08
CA VAL A 31 6.64 -14.19 -0.03
C VAL A 31 7.91 -14.98 -0.29
N HIS A 32 8.79 -15.00 0.71
CA HIS A 32 10.03 -15.74 0.71
C HIS A 32 9.77 -17.17 1.18
N LEU A 33 9.91 -18.13 0.29
CA LEU A 33 9.98 -19.54 0.63
C LEU A 33 11.42 -19.86 0.99
N CYS A 34 11.63 -20.28 2.23
CA CYS A 34 12.93 -20.62 2.77
C CYS A 34 12.95 -22.09 3.20
N ASP A 35 14.11 -22.55 3.66
CA ASP A 35 14.31 -23.91 4.16
C ASP A 35 13.46 -24.19 5.41
N GLY A 36 12.24 -24.69 5.19
CA GLY A 36 11.28 -25.06 6.24
C GLY A 36 10.38 -23.92 6.76
N TYR A 37 10.27 -22.80 6.05
CA TYR A 37 9.37 -21.70 6.46
C TYR A 37 9.02 -20.74 5.33
N LEU A 38 7.93 -19.99 5.52
CA LEU A 38 7.56 -18.81 4.73
C LEU A 38 7.88 -17.53 5.50
N ALA A 39 8.23 -16.45 4.79
CA ALA A 39 8.40 -15.13 5.38
C ALA A 39 7.93 -14.00 4.46
N ALA A 40 7.42 -12.93 5.07
CA ALA A 40 7.10 -11.68 4.37
C ALA A 40 7.42 -10.48 5.25
N SER A 41 7.74 -9.34 4.62
CA SER A 41 7.92 -8.07 5.32
C SER A 41 7.59 -6.88 4.44
N ASN A 42 7.08 -5.82 5.05
CA ASN A 42 6.83 -4.52 4.42
C ASN A 42 7.77 -3.44 4.97
N GLY A 43 8.84 -3.86 5.66
CA GLY A 43 9.81 -2.97 6.31
C GLY A 43 9.39 -2.49 7.70
N PHE A 44 8.11 -2.53 8.06
CA PHE A 44 7.60 -2.14 9.38
C PHE A 44 7.15 -3.34 10.21
N THR A 45 6.56 -4.33 9.56
CA THR A 45 6.19 -5.61 10.14
C THR A 45 6.82 -6.73 9.32
N SER A 46 7.00 -7.87 9.95
CA SER A 46 7.39 -9.10 9.30
C SER A 46 6.69 -10.28 9.94
N ILE A 47 6.35 -11.29 9.15
CA ILE A 47 5.80 -12.56 9.61
C ILE A 47 6.70 -13.72 9.14
N ILE A 48 6.78 -14.75 9.95
CA ILE A 48 7.44 -16.02 9.70
C ILE A 48 6.45 -17.13 10.08
N ILE A 49 6.32 -18.10 9.19
CA ILE A 49 5.43 -19.25 9.32
C ILE A 49 6.27 -20.50 9.08
N GLU A 50 6.56 -21.27 10.12
CA GLU A 50 7.28 -22.55 10.03
C GLU A 50 6.42 -23.60 9.33
N ASP A 51 7.00 -24.24 8.32
CA ASP A 51 6.36 -25.27 7.52
C ASP A 51 7.43 -26.26 7.02
N GLU A 52 7.54 -27.41 7.69
CA GLU A 52 8.55 -28.44 7.38
C GLU A 52 8.40 -29.01 5.96
N ASP A 53 7.22 -28.92 5.35
CA ASP A 53 6.99 -29.38 3.98
C ASP A 53 7.70 -28.48 2.95
N LEU A 54 8.19 -27.30 3.38
CA LEU A 54 9.03 -26.39 2.60
C LEU A 54 10.54 -26.62 2.79
N LYS A 55 10.95 -27.69 3.45
CA LYS A 55 12.39 -27.98 3.66
C LYS A 55 13.15 -28.14 2.34
N GLY A 56 14.24 -27.42 2.19
CA GLY A 56 15.05 -27.35 0.97
C GLY A 56 14.48 -26.43 -0.12
N CYS A 57 13.44 -25.65 0.19
CA CYS A 57 12.92 -24.58 -0.66
C CYS A 57 13.76 -23.29 -0.51
N ASP A 58 13.91 -22.57 -1.63
CA ASP A 58 14.56 -21.26 -1.68
C ASP A 58 14.02 -20.54 -2.94
N ALA A 59 12.95 -19.78 -2.76
CA ALA A 59 12.24 -19.13 -3.86
C ALA A 59 11.43 -17.92 -3.40
N LEU A 60 11.05 -17.08 -4.36
CA LEU A 60 10.20 -15.93 -4.14
C LEU A 60 8.89 -16.11 -4.92
N ILE A 61 7.76 -15.98 -4.23
CA ILE A 61 6.44 -15.91 -4.88
C ILE A 61 5.99 -14.45 -4.90
N PRO A 62 5.74 -13.85 -6.08
CA PRO A 62 5.24 -12.48 -6.18
C PRO A 62 3.84 -12.35 -5.57
N VAL A 63 3.58 -11.20 -4.94
CA VAL A 63 2.28 -10.88 -4.33
C VAL A 63 1.11 -11.02 -5.31
N GLU A 64 1.32 -10.69 -6.59
CA GLU A 64 0.31 -10.81 -7.64
C GLU A 64 -0.20 -12.24 -7.78
N ALA A 65 0.71 -13.23 -7.78
CA ALA A 65 0.33 -14.64 -7.92
C ALA A 65 -0.47 -15.14 -6.70
N ILE A 66 -0.14 -14.63 -5.51
CA ILE A 66 -0.84 -14.98 -4.27
C ILE A 66 -2.24 -14.36 -4.25
N LYS A 67 -2.37 -13.09 -4.64
CA LYS A 67 -3.67 -12.40 -4.77
C LYS A 67 -4.56 -13.04 -5.82
N GLU A 68 -3.98 -13.46 -6.95
CA GLU A 68 -4.71 -14.22 -7.97
C GLU A 68 -5.22 -15.55 -7.40
N LEU A 69 -4.39 -16.28 -6.65
CA LEU A 69 -4.78 -17.53 -5.99
C LEU A 69 -5.91 -17.31 -4.99
N GLU A 70 -5.79 -16.26 -4.16
CA GLU A 70 -6.81 -15.86 -3.20
C GLU A 70 -8.15 -15.60 -3.91
N HIS A 71 -8.13 -14.81 -4.98
CA HIS A 71 -9.33 -14.49 -5.75
C HIS A 71 -10.02 -15.75 -6.29
N TYR A 72 -9.25 -16.71 -6.81
CA TYR A 72 -9.80 -17.97 -7.30
C TYR A 72 -10.39 -18.86 -6.21
N ILE A 73 -9.70 -19.01 -5.07
CA ILE A 73 -10.18 -19.85 -3.96
C ILE A 73 -11.46 -19.25 -3.35
N ILE A 74 -11.48 -17.93 -3.10
CA ILE A 74 -12.66 -17.22 -2.61
C ILE A 74 -13.80 -17.31 -3.61
N GLY A 75 -13.54 -17.03 -4.90
CA GLY A 75 -14.55 -17.10 -5.96
C GLY A 75 -15.14 -18.50 -6.16
N SER A 76 -14.40 -19.53 -5.77
CA SER A 76 -14.86 -20.93 -5.79
C SER A 76 -15.64 -21.32 -4.53
N GLY A 77 -15.80 -20.43 -3.55
CA GLY A 77 -16.50 -20.70 -2.29
C GLY A 77 -15.79 -21.70 -1.38
N LYS A 78 -14.48 -21.89 -1.55
CA LYS A 78 -13.68 -22.84 -0.77
C LYS A 78 -13.16 -22.21 0.51
N ASP A 79 -12.83 -23.08 1.47
CA ASP A 79 -12.18 -22.66 2.70
C ASP A 79 -10.71 -22.33 2.44
N LEU A 80 -10.28 -21.15 2.89
CA LEU A 80 -8.91 -20.68 2.79
C LEU A 80 -7.99 -21.42 3.76
N VAL A 81 -8.52 -21.94 4.87
CA VAL A 81 -7.76 -22.56 5.95
C VAL A 81 -7.17 -23.91 5.53
N ASP A 82 -7.96 -24.73 4.83
CA ASP A 82 -7.62 -26.13 4.56
C ASP A 82 -7.23 -26.44 3.11
N THR A 83 -7.21 -25.44 2.22
CA THR A 83 -6.88 -25.68 0.81
C THR A 83 -5.37 -25.94 0.65
N THR A 84 -5.01 -27.15 0.24
CA THR A 84 -3.62 -27.51 -0.10
C THR A 84 -3.19 -26.82 -1.39
N VAL A 85 -1.99 -26.24 -1.38
CA VAL A 85 -1.33 -25.61 -2.53
C VAL A 85 -0.01 -26.32 -2.79
N ASN A 86 0.15 -26.81 -4.01
CA ASN A 86 1.40 -27.33 -4.54
C ASN A 86 2.20 -26.17 -5.14
N ILE A 87 3.44 -26.02 -4.71
CA ILE A 87 4.38 -25.03 -5.24
C ILE A 87 5.38 -25.78 -6.11
N ILE A 88 5.24 -25.64 -7.42
CA ILE A 88 6.10 -26.30 -8.40
C ILE A 88 7.11 -25.27 -8.88
N LEU A 89 8.40 -25.49 -8.61
CA LEU A 89 9.48 -24.62 -9.05
C LEU A 89 10.22 -25.23 -10.23
N HIS A 90 10.33 -24.46 -11.30
CA HIS A 90 11.07 -24.82 -12.52
C HIS A 90 12.50 -24.27 -12.47
N GLY A 91 13.39 -24.88 -13.26
CA GLY A 91 14.82 -24.54 -13.26
C GLY A 91 15.19 -23.23 -13.94
N ASP A 92 14.21 -22.51 -14.49
CA ASP A 92 14.32 -21.30 -15.31
C ASP A 92 13.76 -20.05 -14.61
N CYS A 93 13.74 -20.07 -13.27
CA CYS A 93 13.14 -19.01 -12.47
C CYS A 93 11.64 -18.81 -12.71
N THR A 94 10.93 -19.85 -13.13
CA THR A 94 9.47 -19.88 -13.15
C THR A 94 8.92 -20.85 -12.11
N GLY A 95 7.67 -20.68 -11.74
CA GLY A 95 6.97 -21.60 -10.87
C GLY A 95 5.46 -21.57 -11.11
N VAL A 96 4.77 -22.55 -10.50
CA VAL A 96 3.32 -22.69 -10.57
C VAL A 96 2.79 -22.92 -9.16
N LEU A 97 1.73 -22.18 -8.81
CA LEU A 97 0.88 -22.50 -7.67
C LEU A 97 -0.27 -23.34 -8.19
N GLU A 98 -0.35 -24.60 -7.76
CA GLU A 98 -1.39 -25.54 -8.19
C GLU A 98 -2.24 -26.00 -7.00
N THR A 99 -3.56 -25.96 -7.13
CA THR A 99 -4.46 -26.60 -6.15
C THR A 99 -4.92 -27.97 -6.65
N LYS A 100 -5.43 -28.82 -5.74
CA LYS A 100 -5.98 -30.15 -6.10
C LYS A 100 -7.08 -30.10 -7.17
N ASP A 101 -7.76 -28.97 -7.29
CA ASP A 101 -8.81 -28.76 -8.28
C ASP A 101 -8.29 -28.13 -9.59
N PHE A 102 -6.99 -28.29 -9.86
CA PHE A 102 -6.30 -27.89 -11.09
C PHE A 102 -6.32 -26.37 -11.38
N ILE A 103 -6.56 -25.51 -10.39
CA ILE A 103 -6.22 -24.08 -10.50
C ILE A 103 -4.70 -24.01 -10.57
N SER A 104 -4.16 -23.42 -11.65
CA SER A 104 -2.72 -23.27 -11.88
C SER A 104 -2.38 -21.82 -12.17
N ILE A 105 -1.57 -21.21 -11.32
CA ILE A 105 -1.12 -19.82 -11.47
C ILE A 105 0.38 -19.82 -11.71
N ASN A 106 0.78 -19.37 -12.90
CA ASN A 106 2.17 -19.26 -13.26
C ASN A 106 2.76 -17.98 -12.65
N PHE A 107 3.99 -18.07 -12.16
CA PHE A 107 4.72 -16.93 -11.66
C PHE A 107 6.19 -17.00 -12.04
N ILE A 108 6.84 -15.84 -12.03
CA ILE A 108 8.29 -15.71 -12.20
C ILE A 108 8.87 -15.46 -10.82
N THR A 109 9.78 -16.34 -10.39
CA THR A 109 10.53 -16.09 -9.15
C THR A 109 11.59 -15.03 -9.43
N GLY A 110 11.61 -13.99 -8.60
CA GLY A 110 12.56 -12.91 -8.73
C GLY A 110 13.99 -13.37 -8.43
N ALA A 111 14.95 -13.00 -9.28
CA ALA A 111 16.37 -13.11 -8.95
C ALA A 111 16.79 -11.89 -8.13
N TYR A 112 16.41 -11.84 -6.85
CA TYR A 112 16.81 -10.78 -5.94
C TYR A 112 17.74 -11.33 -4.87
N ASP A 113 18.69 -10.49 -4.42
CA ASP A 113 19.43 -10.74 -3.19
C ASP A 113 18.39 -10.93 -2.07
N THR A 114 18.24 -12.17 -1.61
CA THR A 114 17.20 -12.53 -0.65
C THR A 114 17.41 -11.70 0.61
N ILE A 115 16.35 -11.01 1.04
CA ILE A 115 16.33 -10.36 2.35
C ILE A 115 16.66 -11.46 3.36
N ASN A 116 17.70 -11.22 4.16
CA ASN A 116 18.24 -12.23 5.04
C ASN A 116 17.34 -12.43 6.28
N PHE A 117 16.20 -13.08 6.08
CA PHE A 117 15.27 -13.50 7.14
C PHE A 117 15.89 -14.51 8.10
N LYS A 118 17.07 -15.10 7.80
CA LYS A 118 17.75 -16.03 8.71
C LYS A 118 18.09 -15.39 10.06
N LYS A 119 18.29 -14.06 10.09
CA LYS A 119 18.47 -13.31 11.36
C LYS A 119 17.23 -13.30 12.24
N LEU A 120 16.04 -13.40 11.65
CA LEU A 120 14.75 -13.45 12.36
C LEU A 120 14.33 -14.89 12.68
N HIS A 121 14.63 -15.85 11.79
CA HIS A 121 14.31 -17.27 11.96
C HIS A 121 15.16 -17.99 13.03
N GLY A 122 16.39 -17.52 13.26
CA GLY A 122 17.42 -18.28 13.98
C GLY A 122 17.16 -18.54 15.48
N ASN A 123 16.32 -17.75 16.16
CA ASN A 123 15.87 -18.00 17.53
C ASN A 123 14.61 -17.17 17.79
N LYS A 124 13.43 -17.81 17.94
CA LYS A 124 12.27 -17.17 18.57
C LYS A 124 12.75 -16.45 19.83
N PRO A 125 12.65 -15.11 19.93
CA PRO A 125 13.14 -14.38 21.08
C PRO A 125 12.46 -14.94 22.32
N GLN A 126 13.26 -15.29 23.33
CA GLN A 126 12.71 -15.68 24.62
C GLN A 126 11.87 -14.51 25.16
N PRO A 127 10.63 -14.75 25.59
CA PRO A 127 9.83 -13.75 26.27
C PRO A 127 10.64 -13.09 27.38
N TYR A 128 10.82 -11.77 27.33
CA TYR A 128 11.54 -11.03 28.36
C TYR A 128 10.60 -10.06 29.08
N SER A 129 10.76 -9.92 30.39
CA SER A 129 9.94 -9.07 31.26
C SER A 129 10.35 -7.58 31.24
N GLY A 130 11.04 -7.14 30.18
CA GLY A 130 11.45 -5.76 30.00
C GLY A 130 10.32 -4.84 29.55
N ILE A 131 10.60 -3.54 29.53
CA ILE A 131 9.70 -2.58 28.88
C ILE A 131 9.76 -2.85 27.37
N PRO A 132 8.62 -3.13 26.71
CA PRO A 132 8.61 -3.30 25.27
C PRO A 132 9.18 -2.05 24.58
N PRO A 133 9.88 -2.19 23.45
CA PRO A 133 10.17 -1.03 22.63
C PRO A 133 8.85 -0.33 22.26
N ILE A 134 8.91 0.98 22.05
CA ILE A 134 7.72 1.73 21.69
C ILE A 134 7.51 1.60 20.19
N PHE A 135 6.34 1.12 19.80
CA PHE A 135 5.95 0.86 18.41
C PHE A 135 4.57 1.46 18.14
N ASN A 136 4.22 1.56 16.85
CA ASN A 136 2.91 2.04 16.45
C ASN A 136 1.87 0.90 16.62
N PRO A 137 0.89 1.02 17.52
CA PRO A 137 -0.09 -0.05 17.76
C PRO A 137 -0.98 -0.33 16.55
N SER A 138 -1.11 0.59 15.58
CA SER A 138 -1.88 0.32 14.36
C SER A 138 -1.25 -0.79 13.53
N LEU A 139 0.06 -1.04 13.66
CA LEU A 139 0.75 -2.14 12.96
C LEU A 139 0.31 -3.53 13.45
N LEU A 140 -0.39 -3.61 14.58
CA LEU A 140 -0.98 -4.88 15.06
C LEU A 140 -2.12 -5.35 14.16
N VAL A 141 -2.76 -4.45 13.41
CA VAL A 141 -3.86 -4.82 12.50
C VAL A 141 -3.41 -5.81 11.44
N HIS A 142 -2.15 -5.75 10.99
CA HIS A 142 -1.62 -6.69 10.00
C HIS A 142 -1.60 -8.13 10.54
N PHE A 143 -1.24 -8.31 11.82
CA PHE A 143 -1.23 -9.63 12.45
C PHE A 143 -2.65 -10.14 12.71
N GLN A 144 -3.60 -9.24 12.99
CA GLN A 144 -5.02 -9.60 13.11
C GLN A 144 -5.59 -10.05 11.76
N GLU A 145 -5.21 -9.37 10.67
CA GLU A 145 -5.56 -9.79 9.30
C GLU A 145 -4.93 -11.15 8.97
N SER A 146 -3.67 -11.39 9.34
CA SER A 146 -3.05 -12.71 9.20
C SER A 146 -3.82 -13.80 9.93
N GLN A 147 -4.29 -13.54 11.16
CA GLN A 147 -5.10 -14.51 11.91
C GLN A 147 -6.44 -14.82 11.24
N LYS A 148 -7.05 -13.84 10.55
CA LYS A 148 -8.28 -14.07 9.78
C LYS A 148 -8.07 -15.13 8.71
N TYR A 149 -6.92 -15.12 8.03
CA TYR A 149 -6.56 -16.15 7.06
C TYR A 149 -6.24 -17.49 7.72
N LEU A 150 -5.52 -17.48 8.84
CA LEU A 150 -5.09 -18.71 9.54
C LEU A 150 -6.23 -19.46 10.23
N TYR A 151 -7.20 -18.73 10.79
CA TYR A 151 -8.19 -19.32 11.70
C TYR A 151 -9.64 -18.97 11.35
N GLY A 152 -9.88 -18.21 10.28
CA GLY A 152 -11.23 -17.79 9.88
C GLY A 152 -11.94 -16.88 10.88
N CYS A 153 -11.22 -16.31 11.86
CA CYS A 153 -11.79 -15.44 12.89
C CYS A 153 -10.91 -14.21 13.14
N GLU A 154 -11.55 -13.07 13.42
CA GLU A 154 -10.86 -11.78 13.65
C GLU A 154 -10.39 -11.60 15.10
N VAL A 155 -10.49 -12.62 15.96
CA VAL A 155 -10.19 -12.46 17.38
C VAL A 155 -9.44 -13.67 17.94
N LEU A 156 -8.10 -13.58 17.92
CA LEU A 156 -7.22 -14.35 18.81
C LEU A 156 -6.09 -13.45 19.31
N GLY A 157 -5.92 -13.36 20.63
CA GLY A 157 -4.97 -12.42 21.22
C GLY A 157 -3.54 -12.71 20.78
N VAL A 158 -2.96 -11.83 19.97
CA VAL A 158 -1.52 -11.83 19.72
C VAL A 158 -0.79 -11.56 21.04
N GLN A 159 0.23 -12.35 21.35
CA GLN A 159 1.08 -12.09 22.51
C GLN A 159 2.27 -11.26 22.05
N ILE A 160 2.44 -10.08 22.67
CA ILE A 160 3.53 -9.17 22.34
C ILE A 160 4.61 -9.30 23.41
N PHE A 161 5.82 -9.61 22.98
CA PHE A 161 6.98 -9.72 23.85
C PHE A 161 8.08 -8.73 23.44
N PRO A 162 8.77 -8.07 24.39
CA PRO A 162 10.03 -7.40 24.10
C PRO A 162 11.06 -8.44 23.62
N SER A 163 11.77 -8.15 22.53
CA SER A 163 12.94 -8.94 22.15
C SER A 163 14.18 -8.48 22.94
N THR A 164 14.98 -9.44 23.42
CA THR A 164 16.26 -9.15 24.12
C THR A 164 17.41 -8.88 23.15
N GLN A 165 17.27 -9.26 21.88
CA GLN A 165 18.34 -9.23 20.90
C GLN A 165 18.18 -8.10 19.88
N THR A 166 16.97 -7.57 19.78
CA THR A 166 16.60 -6.58 18.76
C THR A 166 15.73 -5.52 19.41
N THR A 167 15.84 -4.27 18.96
CA THR A 167 14.96 -3.17 19.40
C THR A 167 13.50 -3.35 18.93
N MET A 168 13.12 -4.53 18.41
CA MET A 168 11.82 -4.84 17.85
C MET A 168 10.87 -5.42 18.91
N ALA A 169 9.57 -5.19 18.73
CA ALA A 169 8.55 -5.93 19.46
C ALA A 169 8.29 -7.24 18.71
N PHE A 170 8.35 -8.36 19.43
CA PHE A 170 8.04 -9.66 18.88
C PHE A 170 6.55 -9.95 19.04
N VAL A 171 5.95 -10.54 18.02
CA VAL A 171 4.53 -10.92 18.02
C VAL A 171 4.45 -12.43 17.88
N ASP A 172 3.89 -13.08 18.88
CA ASP A 172 3.62 -14.51 18.88
C ASP A 172 2.14 -14.72 18.55
N ILE A 173 1.87 -15.43 17.45
CA ILE A 173 0.49 -15.76 17.03
C ILE A 173 0.16 -17.17 17.51
N ASP A 174 0.99 -18.15 17.14
CA ASP A 174 0.78 -19.57 17.47
C ASP A 174 2.09 -20.36 17.34
N LYS A 175 2.04 -21.66 17.61
CA LYS A 175 3.19 -22.56 17.47
C LYS A 175 3.68 -22.55 16.02
N GLY A 176 4.91 -22.05 15.83
CA GLY A 176 5.55 -21.93 14.52
C GLY A 176 5.12 -20.68 13.73
N ILE A 177 4.25 -19.83 14.26
CA ILE A 177 3.76 -18.62 13.58
C ILE A 177 4.06 -17.41 14.43
N TYR A 178 4.95 -16.56 13.94
CA TYR A 178 5.41 -15.41 14.69
C TYR A 178 5.89 -14.29 13.78
N GLY A 179 6.15 -13.12 14.37
CA GLY A 179 6.66 -12.00 13.62
C GLY A 179 7.28 -10.92 14.48
N ALA A 180 7.55 -9.79 13.84
CA ALA A 180 8.20 -8.66 14.48
C ALA A 180 7.58 -7.34 14.00
N ILE A 181 7.59 -6.36 14.91
CA ILE A 181 7.22 -4.97 14.65
C ILE A 181 8.47 -4.14 14.88
N MET A 182 8.81 -3.33 13.88
CA MET A 182 9.90 -2.38 13.99
C MET A 182 9.58 -1.32 15.05
N PRO A 183 10.56 -0.95 15.90
CA PRO A 183 10.37 0.14 16.84
C PRO A 183 10.16 1.46 16.11
N MET A 184 9.44 2.36 16.75
CA MET A 184 9.48 3.77 16.38
C MET A 184 10.82 4.37 16.82
N ASP A 185 11.31 5.35 16.05
CA ASP A 185 12.48 6.13 16.46
C ASP A 185 12.24 6.74 17.86
N PRO A 186 13.15 6.57 18.83
CA PRO A 186 13.05 7.16 20.16
C PRO A 186 12.77 8.67 20.19
N LYS A 187 13.14 9.41 19.15
CA LYS A 187 12.80 10.84 18.96
C LYS A 187 11.31 11.02 18.72
N VAL A 188 10.73 10.26 17.79
CA VAL A 188 9.29 10.22 17.51
C VAL A 188 8.50 9.84 18.76
N VAL A 189 9.04 8.90 19.54
CA VAL A 189 8.47 8.48 20.83
C VAL A 189 8.51 9.58 21.90
N ARG A 190 9.63 10.32 22.00
CA ARG A 190 9.79 11.42 22.96
C ARG A 190 8.85 12.57 22.60
N GLU A 191 8.66 12.85 21.32
CA GLU A 191 7.68 13.82 20.83
C GLU A 191 6.26 13.39 21.17
N ILE A 192 5.86 12.14 20.89
CA ILE A 192 4.55 11.60 21.27
C ILE A 192 4.31 11.62 22.79
N LYS A 193 5.32 11.32 23.62
CA LYS A 193 5.21 11.42 25.09
C LYS A 193 5.08 12.87 25.57
N THR A 194 5.80 13.80 24.94
CA THR A 194 5.72 15.23 25.27
C THR A 194 4.34 15.78 24.88
N LEU A 195 3.82 15.37 23.72
CA LEU A 195 2.45 15.63 23.29
C LEU A 195 1.43 15.01 24.26
N GLY A 196 1.64 13.76 24.71
CA GLY A 196 0.81 13.06 25.69
C GLY A 196 0.74 13.71 27.09
N TYR A 197 1.81 14.35 27.56
CA TYR A 197 1.82 15.14 28.80
C TYR A 197 1.14 16.51 28.65
N ILE A 198 1.18 17.10 27.46
CA ILE A 198 0.42 18.30 27.10
C ILE A 198 -1.08 17.95 26.93
N TYR A 199 -1.40 16.68 26.66
CA TYR A 199 -2.73 16.11 26.40
C TYR A 199 -3.64 15.83 27.60
N LYS A 200 -3.36 16.42 28.76
CA LYS A 200 -4.33 16.42 29.89
C LYS A 200 -5.43 17.48 29.75
N GLY A 201 -5.63 18.04 28.55
CA GLY A 201 -6.58 19.11 28.29
C GLY A 201 -7.07 19.16 26.83
N GLY A 202 -7.74 18.10 26.37
CA GLY A 202 -8.75 18.19 25.30
C GLY A 202 -8.28 18.38 23.84
N SER A 203 -8.59 17.37 23.02
CA SER A 203 -8.67 17.32 21.54
C SER A 203 -7.41 17.02 20.73
N ILE A 204 -7.53 15.92 19.95
CA ILE A 204 -6.75 15.39 18.79
C ILE A 204 -6.11 16.41 17.82
N LYS A 205 -4.85 16.87 17.91
CA LYS A 205 -4.15 17.54 16.78
C LYS A 205 -2.70 17.05 16.66
N SER A 206 -2.39 16.43 15.52
CA SER A 206 -1.08 15.92 15.10
C SER A 206 -0.10 17.06 14.81
N TYR A 207 1.15 16.90 15.22
CA TYR A 207 2.30 17.56 14.57
C TYR A 207 3.58 16.73 14.73
N THR A 208 4.37 16.81 13.68
CA THR A 208 5.67 16.21 13.33
C THR A 208 6.81 17.20 13.49
N ASN A 209 8.07 16.74 13.67
CA ASN A 209 9.15 17.03 12.72
C ASN A 209 10.58 16.60 13.09
N ARG A 210 11.29 16.01 12.10
CA ARG A 210 12.39 16.68 11.39
C ARG A 210 12.75 15.91 10.12
N LEU A 211 12.24 16.39 8.98
CA LEU A 211 12.59 15.94 7.64
C LEU A 211 12.96 17.14 6.75
N ASP A 212 13.53 16.87 5.58
CA ASP A 212 14.03 17.87 4.63
C ASP A 212 12.85 18.62 3.99
N THR A 213 12.74 19.92 4.27
CA THR A 213 11.58 20.77 3.91
C THR A 213 11.38 20.98 2.40
N ASN A 214 12.29 20.47 1.58
CA ASN A 214 12.21 20.52 0.12
C ASN A 214 11.69 19.21 -0.50
N ASN A 215 11.44 18.17 0.30
CA ASN A 215 10.94 16.87 -0.18
C ASN A 215 9.40 16.76 0.01
N PRO A 216 8.62 16.55 -1.06
CA PRO A 216 7.16 16.42 -0.99
C PRO A 216 6.67 15.25 -0.13
N LEU A 217 7.45 14.16 -0.06
CA LEU A 217 7.13 12.98 0.76
C LEU A 217 7.26 13.27 2.26
N ASP A 218 8.10 14.24 2.60
CA ASP A 218 8.36 14.62 3.98
C ASP A 218 7.27 15.56 4.51
N ARG A 219 6.67 16.40 3.64
CA ARG A 219 5.42 17.14 3.92
C ARG A 219 4.20 16.23 4.10
N PHE A 220 4.17 15.11 3.34
CA PHE A 220 3.11 14.09 3.42
C PHE A 220 3.10 13.35 4.77
N LEU A 221 4.29 13.09 5.35
CA LEU A 221 4.41 12.52 6.69
C LEU A 221 4.15 13.57 7.79
N GLU A 222 4.31 14.86 7.47
CA GLU A 222 4.23 16.00 8.41
C GLU A 222 2.82 16.25 8.97
N ASN A 223 1.76 16.07 8.16
CA ASN A 223 0.41 16.51 8.52
C ASN A 223 -0.48 15.43 9.16
N GLY A 224 -0.01 14.17 9.20
CA GLY A 224 -0.91 13.05 9.44
C GLY A 224 -1.96 12.95 8.33
N LEU A 225 -2.70 11.84 8.29
CA LEU A 225 -3.97 11.87 7.57
C LEU A 225 -4.81 12.95 8.26
N ASP A 226 -4.84 14.16 7.70
CA ASP A 226 -5.96 15.06 7.97
C ASP A 226 -7.20 14.18 7.74
N PRO A 227 -8.08 14.03 8.74
CA PRO A 227 -9.32 13.29 8.52
C PRO A 227 -9.93 13.89 7.27
N LEU A 228 -10.10 13.06 6.22
CA LEU A 228 -10.56 13.47 4.89
C LEU A 228 -11.50 14.67 5.07
N PRO A 229 -11.12 15.89 4.63
CA PRO A 229 -11.82 17.11 5.01
C PRO A 229 -13.32 16.86 4.88
N HIS A 230 -14.11 17.20 5.91
CA HIS A 230 -15.50 16.72 5.95
C HIS A 230 -16.27 17.06 4.66
N GLU A 231 -15.99 18.24 4.11
CA GLU A 231 -16.52 18.71 2.82
C GLU A 231 -16.04 17.86 1.63
N PHE A 232 -14.76 17.47 1.60
CA PHE A 232 -14.23 16.53 0.61
C PHE A 232 -14.85 15.13 0.75
N SER A 233 -14.94 14.60 1.97
CA SER A 233 -15.56 13.30 2.27
C SER A 233 -17.00 13.23 1.78
N GLU A 234 -17.80 14.26 2.06
CA GLU A 234 -19.19 14.32 1.65
C GLU A 234 -19.30 14.50 0.12
N ALA A 235 -18.51 15.38 -0.47
CA ALA A 235 -18.49 15.55 -1.93
C ALA A 235 -18.07 14.26 -2.66
N MET A 236 -17.11 13.51 -2.12
CA MET A 236 -16.63 12.24 -2.68
C MET A 236 -17.69 11.14 -2.56
N LYS A 237 -18.43 11.08 -1.44
CA LYS A 237 -19.58 10.17 -1.28
C LYS A 237 -20.70 10.50 -2.25
N GLU A 238 -21.02 11.79 -2.43
CA GLU A 238 -22.00 12.27 -3.40
C GLU A 238 -21.58 11.87 -4.83
N TYR A 239 -20.32 12.10 -5.18
CA TYR A 239 -19.77 11.74 -6.49
C TYR A 239 -19.84 10.24 -6.75
N LYS A 240 -19.40 9.42 -5.81
CA LYS A 240 -19.45 7.97 -5.94
C LYS A 240 -20.89 7.46 -6.09
N SER A 241 -21.81 7.95 -5.27
CA SER A 241 -23.22 7.56 -5.33
C SER A 241 -23.86 7.94 -6.67
N MET A 242 -23.45 9.07 -7.26
CA MET A 242 -23.92 9.53 -8.56
C MET A 242 -23.31 8.70 -9.71
N LEU A 243 -22.03 8.32 -9.65
CA LEU A 243 -21.43 7.41 -10.63
C LEU A 243 -22.13 6.06 -10.64
N ASP A 244 -22.42 5.51 -9.45
CA ASP A 244 -23.13 4.24 -9.28
C ASP A 244 -24.56 4.31 -9.85
N ALA A 245 -25.23 5.47 -9.75
CA ALA A 245 -26.58 5.68 -10.26
C ALA A 245 -26.65 5.92 -11.78
N ASN A 246 -25.64 6.61 -12.35
CA ASN A 246 -25.63 7.03 -13.75
C ASN A 246 -24.84 6.11 -14.69
N GLY A 247 -24.18 5.08 -14.15
CA GLY A 247 -23.45 4.07 -14.94
C GLY A 247 -22.12 4.56 -15.53
N GLY A 248 -21.56 5.66 -15.03
CA GLY A 248 -20.27 6.18 -15.49
C GLY A 248 -20.07 7.69 -15.32
N ASN A 249 -18.94 8.17 -15.84
CA ASN A 249 -18.44 9.54 -15.69
C ASN A 249 -18.70 10.45 -16.90
N ASP A 250 -19.48 10.02 -17.89
CA ASP A 250 -19.65 10.73 -19.16
C ASP A 250 -20.70 11.86 -19.16
N THR A 251 -21.45 12.06 -18.08
CA THR A 251 -22.48 13.11 -18.01
C THR A 251 -21.91 14.46 -17.55
N GLU A 252 -22.64 15.54 -17.85
CA GLU A 252 -22.28 16.89 -17.40
C GLU A 252 -22.31 16.99 -15.87
N GLU A 253 -23.31 16.38 -15.24
CA GLU A 253 -23.41 16.34 -13.78
C GLU A 253 -22.20 15.63 -13.16
N SER A 254 -21.73 14.54 -13.80
CA SER A 254 -20.55 13.81 -13.35
C SER A 254 -19.29 14.66 -13.38
N ARG A 255 -19.10 15.47 -14.43
CA ARG A 255 -17.95 16.37 -14.53
C ARG A 255 -18.00 17.49 -13.50
N VAL A 256 -19.15 18.14 -13.34
CA VAL A 256 -19.33 19.22 -12.36
C VAL A 256 -19.03 18.72 -10.94
N GLN A 257 -19.52 17.53 -10.60
CA GLN A 257 -19.30 16.94 -9.28
C GLN A 257 -17.84 16.47 -9.11
N PHE A 258 -17.18 15.97 -10.16
CA PHE A 258 -15.75 15.64 -10.11
C PHE A 258 -14.91 16.90 -9.84
N VAL A 259 -15.19 18.00 -10.53
CA VAL A 259 -14.50 19.29 -10.31
C VAL A 259 -14.71 19.79 -8.89
N LYS A 260 -15.92 19.66 -8.34
CA LYS A 260 -16.21 19.98 -6.94
C LYS A 260 -15.37 19.13 -5.98
N VAL A 261 -15.28 17.82 -6.21
CA VAL A 261 -14.47 16.89 -5.39
C VAL A 261 -12.99 17.26 -5.46
N MET A 262 -12.44 17.46 -6.66
CA MET A 262 -11.03 17.76 -6.83
C MET A 262 -10.66 19.14 -6.26
N ASN A 263 -11.54 20.14 -6.31
CA ASN A 263 -11.29 21.43 -5.66
C ASN A 263 -11.31 21.35 -4.13
N LEU A 264 -12.07 20.43 -3.56
CA LEU A 264 -12.10 20.18 -2.12
C LEU A 264 -11.00 19.21 -1.68
N ALA A 265 -10.27 18.63 -2.64
CA ALA A 265 -9.29 17.61 -2.34
C ALA A 265 -8.09 18.22 -1.60
N PRO A 266 -7.63 17.56 -0.53
CA PRO A 266 -6.42 18.00 0.15
C PRO A 266 -5.19 17.79 -0.75
N GLU A 267 -4.13 18.59 -0.54
CA GLU A 267 -2.90 18.55 -1.36
C GLU A 267 -2.30 17.14 -1.50
N TRP A 268 -2.36 16.33 -0.44
CA TRP A 268 -1.87 14.94 -0.48
C TRP A 268 -2.66 14.06 -1.45
N PHE A 269 -3.96 14.32 -1.63
CA PHE A 269 -4.79 13.57 -2.56
C PHE A 269 -4.43 13.93 -4.01
N HIS A 270 -4.09 15.20 -4.27
CA HIS A 270 -3.51 15.61 -5.55
C HIS A 270 -2.16 14.94 -5.81
N ALA A 271 -1.26 14.91 -4.83
CA ALA A 271 0.03 14.24 -4.94
C ALA A 271 -0.11 12.73 -5.19
N MET A 272 -1.04 12.07 -4.51
CA MET A 272 -1.38 10.66 -4.72
C MET A 272 -1.96 10.41 -6.12
N ALA A 273 -2.89 11.25 -6.59
CA ALA A 273 -3.46 11.16 -7.92
C ALA A 273 -2.40 11.37 -9.02
N LEU A 274 -1.45 12.30 -8.82
CA LEU A 274 -0.30 12.47 -9.69
C LEU A 274 0.61 11.22 -9.69
N GLY A 275 0.86 10.63 -8.52
CA GLY A 275 1.64 9.39 -8.41
C GLY A 275 1.00 8.24 -9.19
N MET A 276 -0.32 8.03 -9.01
CA MET A 276 -1.07 7.02 -9.75
C MET A 276 -1.05 7.28 -11.26
N ALA A 277 -1.21 8.54 -11.69
CA ALA A 277 -1.10 8.91 -13.10
C ALA A 277 0.30 8.58 -13.66
N LYS A 278 1.36 8.79 -12.88
CA LYS A 278 2.74 8.42 -13.24
C LYS A 278 2.91 6.92 -13.41
N ASP A 279 2.37 6.14 -12.47
CA ASP A 279 2.50 4.68 -12.45
C ASP A 279 1.68 4.00 -13.54
N MET A 280 0.53 4.60 -13.90
CA MET A 280 -0.25 4.24 -15.08
C MET A 280 0.43 4.65 -16.39
N GLY A 281 1.65 5.18 -16.30
CA GLY A 281 2.46 5.63 -17.41
C GLY A 281 1.94 6.90 -18.05
N VAL A 282 0.88 7.56 -17.55
CA VAL A 282 0.23 8.73 -18.17
C VAL A 282 1.18 9.95 -18.25
N LEU A 283 2.29 9.96 -17.50
CA LEU A 283 3.19 11.10 -17.28
C LEU A 283 4.63 10.90 -17.82
N ASP A 284 4.82 10.86 -19.15
CA ASP A 284 6.17 10.67 -19.74
C ASP A 284 6.86 11.94 -20.26
N ASN A 285 6.21 13.11 -20.23
CA ASN A 285 6.81 14.37 -20.69
C ASN A 285 6.31 15.52 -19.79
N ILE A 286 7.17 16.04 -18.92
CA ILE A 286 6.76 17.01 -17.91
C ILE A 286 7.09 18.41 -18.42
N TYR A 287 6.06 19.25 -18.55
CA TYR A 287 6.24 20.70 -18.65
C TYR A 287 6.08 21.29 -17.24
N CYS A 288 6.74 22.42 -16.97
CA CYS A 288 6.66 23.09 -15.68
C CYS A 288 6.48 24.59 -15.80
N LEU A 289 5.95 25.19 -14.75
CA LEU A 289 5.98 26.63 -14.53
C LEU A 289 7.34 27.07 -13.97
N ASP A 290 7.55 28.38 -13.90
CA ASP A 290 8.77 28.99 -13.34
C ASP A 290 9.04 28.62 -11.87
N ASP A 291 8.00 28.26 -11.11
CA ASP A 291 8.13 27.80 -9.73
C ASP A 291 8.39 26.28 -9.61
N GLY A 292 8.50 25.58 -10.74
CA GLY A 292 8.71 24.14 -10.82
C GLY A 292 7.44 23.29 -10.76
N THR A 293 6.26 23.91 -10.68
CA THR A 293 4.97 23.21 -10.70
C THR A 293 4.77 22.50 -12.03
N GLN A 294 4.49 21.20 -11.99
CA GLN A 294 4.32 20.37 -13.19
C GLN A 294 2.94 20.57 -13.80
N VAL A 295 2.88 20.73 -15.12
CA VAL A 295 1.65 20.98 -15.89
C VAL A 295 1.61 20.13 -17.15
N PHE A 296 0.39 19.90 -17.66
CA PHE A 296 0.14 19.17 -18.90
C PHE A 296 -0.34 20.11 -20.00
N THR A 297 0.19 19.91 -21.20
CA THR A 297 -0.34 20.56 -22.41
C THR A 297 -1.58 19.82 -22.91
N ALA A 298 -2.48 20.53 -23.60
CA ALA A 298 -3.69 19.91 -24.15
C ALA A 298 -3.37 18.79 -25.15
N GLU A 299 -2.27 18.94 -25.89
CA GLU A 299 -1.75 17.96 -26.85
C GLU A 299 -1.34 16.64 -26.17
N GLN A 300 -0.71 16.71 -25.00
CA GLN A 300 -0.30 15.52 -24.25
C GLN A 300 -1.50 14.77 -23.67
N VAL A 301 -2.48 15.52 -23.17
CA VAL A 301 -3.72 14.94 -22.65
C VAL A 301 -4.51 14.28 -23.80
N ALA A 302 -4.56 14.91 -24.97
CA ALA A 302 -5.23 14.40 -26.17
C ALA A 302 -4.59 13.11 -26.70
N GLU A 303 -3.27 13.10 -26.87
CA GLU A 303 -2.49 11.93 -27.30
C GLU A 303 -2.71 10.73 -26.37
N ARG A 304 -2.77 10.98 -25.06
CA ARG A 304 -2.94 9.95 -24.03
C ARG A 304 -4.34 9.38 -23.95
N LEU A 305 -5.35 10.22 -24.08
CA LEU A 305 -6.75 9.81 -24.01
C LEU A 305 -7.26 9.28 -25.36
N GLY A 306 -6.47 9.40 -26.44
CA GLY A 306 -6.86 8.97 -27.78
C GLY A 306 -7.97 9.85 -28.38
N VAL A 307 -8.05 11.11 -27.97
CA VAL A 307 -9.08 12.08 -28.38
C VAL A 307 -8.46 13.27 -29.11
N PRO A 308 -9.20 14.02 -29.93
CA PRO A 308 -8.69 15.24 -30.57
C PRO A 308 -8.29 16.32 -29.56
N VAL A 309 -7.26 17.12 -29.88
CA VAL A 309 -6.78 18.22 -29.03
C VAL A 309 -7.89 19.25 -28.79
N GLU A 310 -8.73 19.50 -29.78
CA GLU A 310 -9.87 20.41 -29.69
C GLU A 310 -10.92 19.95 -28.67
N GLU A 311 -11.04 18.64 -28.46
CA GLU A 311 -11.95 18.06 -27.46
C GLU A 311 -11.43 18.29 -26.05
N VAL A 312 -10.12 18.16 -25.85
CA VAL A 312 -9.45 18.49 -24.60
C VAL A 312 -9.56 19.99 -24.29
N ILE A 313 -9.27 20.86 -25.26
CA ILE A 313 -9.39 22.32 -25.12
C ILE A 313 -10.83 22.70 -24.75
N LYS A 314 -11.82 22.10 -25.41
CA LYS A 314 -13.23 22.33 -25.11
C LYS A 314 -13.60 21.88 -23.69
N GLY A 315 -13.10 20.74 -23.23
CA GLY A 315 -13.30 20.26 -21.85
C GLY A 315 -12.67 21.21 -20.82
N ILE A 316 -11.46 21.70 -21.10
CA ILE A 316 -10.77 22.70 -20.28
C ILE A 316 -11.58 23.99 -20.19
N ASP A 317 -12.09 24.51 -21.31
CA ASP A 317 -12.87 25.74 -21.32
C ASP A 317 -14.23 25.58 -20.60
N GLN A 318 -14.85 24.41 -20.67
CA GLN A 318 -16.03 24.09 -19.88
C GLN A 318 -15.72 24.11 -18.37
N MET A 319 -14.59 23.54 -17.96
CA MET A 319 -14.16 23.56 -16.56
C MET A 319 -13.92 24.99 -16.04
N LYS A 320 -13.35 25.89 -16.87
CA LYS A 320 -13.19 27.32 -16.52
C LYS A 320 -14.53 27.98 -16.24
N VAL A 321 -15.51 27.78 -17.12
CA VAL A 321 -16.84 28.37 -16.98
C VAL A 321 -17.53 27.89 -15.69
N GLU A 322 -17.39 26.62 -15.33
CA GLU A 322 -17.95 26.08 -14.10
C GLU A 322 -17.23 26.60 -12.84
N GLN A 323 -15.90 26.75 -12.86
CA GLN A 323 -15.15 27.38 -11.77
C GLN A 323 -15.60 28.83 -11.53
N GLU A 324 -15.81 29.61 -12.60
CA GLU A 324 -16.31 30.97 -12.49
C GLU A 324 -17.73 31.03 -11.91
N LYS A 325 -18.61 30.12 -12.33
CA LYS A 325 -19.99 30.01 -11.79
C LYS A 325 -20.00 29.67 -10.30
N LEU A 326 -19.05 28.86 -9.84
CA LEU A 326 -18.90 28.47 -8.44
C LEU A 326 -18.22 29.54 -7.58
N GLY A 327 -17.83 30.68 -8.15
CA GLY A 327 -17.17 31.77 -7.42
C GLY A 327 -15.74 31.44 -6.98
N LEU A 328 -15.15 30.41 -7.58
CA LEU A 328 -13.80 29.93 -7.28
C LEU A 328 -12.79 30.78 -8.04
N LYS A 329 -12.59 32.03 -7.59
CA LYS A 329 -11.52 32.90 -8.09
C LYS A 329 -10.35 32.91 -7.11
N GLY A 330 -9.19 32.43 -7.55
CA GLY A 330 -7.91 32.91 -7.02
C GLY A 330 -7.19 32.07 -5.97
N ALA A 331 -7.31 30.74 -5.98
CA ALA A 331 -6.28 29.88 -5.38
C ALA A 331 -6.07 28.69 -6.33
N ASP A 332 -4.84 28.56 -6.84
CA ASP A 332 -4.31 27.36 -7.51
C ASP A 332 -5.16 26.78 -8.64
N ALA A 333 -5.37 27.60 -9.68
CA ALA A 333 -6.05 27.17 -10.89
C ALA A 333 -5.30 25.98 -11.53
N PHE A 334 -6.02 24.89 -11.83
CA PHE A 334 -5.58 23.75 -12.65
C PHE A 334 -5.10 24.13 -14.08
N LEU A 335 -5.14 25.41 -14.42
CA LEU A 335 -5.01 25.94 -15.77
C LEU A 335 -4.07 27.13 -15.74
N VAL A 336 -2.95 26.98 -16.44
CA VAL A 336 -1.86 27.96 -16.45
C VAL A 336 -1.74 28.56 -17.83
N ASP A 337 -1.26 29.80 -17.92
CA ASP A 337 -1.00 30.46 -19.18
C ASP A 337 0.07 29.65 -19.96
N PRO A 338 -0.22 29.19 -21.19
CA PRO A 338 0.74 28.43 -22.00
C PRO A 338 2.07 29.15 -22.23
N SER A 339 2.09 30.48 -22.14
CA SER A 339 3.33 31.28 -22.27
C SER A 339 4.24 31.21 -21.04
N GLU A 340 3.72 30.75 -19.90
CA GLU A 340 4.43 30.52 -18.63
C GLU A 340 4.91 29.06 -18.50
N VAL A 341 4.68 28.22 -19.52
CA VAL A 341 4.97 26.79 -19.51
C VAL A 341 6.30 26.52 -20.22
N HIS A 342 7.24 25.93 -19.49
CA HIS A 342 8.57 25.58 -19.97
C HIS A 342 8.78 24.07 -20.03
N LYS A 343 9.56 23.61 -21.00
CA LYS A 343 9.93 22.20 -21.10
C LYS A 343 11.01 21.90 -20.05
N PHE A 344 10.77 20.91 -19.18
CA PHE A 344 11.79 20.45 -18.23
C PHE A 344 12.97 19.86 -19.00
N HIS A 345 14.19 20.36 -18.74
CA HIS A 345 15.43 19.92 -19.40
C HIS A 345 16.19 18.89 -18.58
#